data_AF-A0A0M2UWW6-F1
#
_entry.id   AF-A0A0M2UWW6-F1
#
_cell.length_a   1.000
_cell.length_b   1.000
_cell.length_c   1.000
_cell.angle_alpha   90.00
_cell.angle_beta   90.00
_cell.angle_gamma   90.00
#
_symmetry.space_group_name_H-M   'P 1'
#
loop_
_entity.id
_entity.type
_entity.pdbx_description
1 polymer ?
#
loop_
_entity_poly.entity_id
_entity_poly.type
_entity_poly.pdbx_seq_one_letter_code
_entity_poly.pdbx_strand_id
1 'polypeptide(L)' 'MNKTQPVVLDVRNIVPRERHPKIFNTFDALKKGEMMILINDHDPKPLKYQLDAERSGQLEWKYVEQGPEVWKVEITKK' A
#
# COMPACT_ATOMS: atom_id res chain seq x y z
N MET A 1 -5.76 -10.42 -21.32
CA MET A 1 -4.93 -9.86 -20.24
C MET A 1 -5.54 -10.32 -18.92
N ASN A 2 -4.93 -11.27 -18.22
CA ASN A 2 -5.43 -11.70 -16.92
C ASN A 2 -5.16 -10.56 -15.94
N LYS A 3 -6.20 -9.89 -15.45
CA LYS A 3 -6.06 -8.93 -14.36
C LYS A 3 -5.72 -9.74 -13.10
N THR A 4 -4.48 -9.64 -12.62
CA THR A 4 -4.11 -10.18 -11.32
C THR A 4 -4.93 -9.43 -10.27
N GLN A 5 -5.64 -10.16 -9.40
CA GLN A 5 -6.41 -9.53 -8.34
C GLN A 5 -5.46 -8.91 -7.32
N PRO A 6 -5.77 -7.71 -6.80
CA PRO A 6 -4.90 -7.05 -5.83
C PRO A 6 -4.93 -7.74 -4.48
N VAL A 7 -3.79 -7.76 -3.78
CA VAL A 7 -3.76 -8.11 -2.34
C VAL A 7 -4.41 -6.98 -1.55
N VAL A 8 -5.46 -7.25 -0.78
CA VAL A 8 -6.11 -6.22 0.06
C VAL A 8 -5.55 -6.29 1.48
N LEU A 9 -4.99 -5.19 1.96
CA LEU A 9 -4.47 -5.04 3.32
C LEU A 9 -5.20 -3.90 4.03
N ASP A 10 -6.10 -4.25 4.95
CA ASP A 10 -6.73 -3.29 5.87
C ASP A 10 -5.97 -3.22 7.18
N VAL A 11 -5.41 -2.04 7.48
CA VAL A 11 -4.58 -1.81 8.68
C VAL A 11 -5.31 -1.07 9.80
N ARG A 12 -6.59 -0.71 9.61
CA ARG A 12 -7.35 0.05 10.61
C ARG A 12 -7.46 -0.68 11.95
N ASN A 13 -7.53 -2.02 11.89
CA ASN A 13 -7.61 -2.90 13.07
C ASN A 13 -6.25 -3.48 13.51
N ILE A 14 -5.14 -3.05 12.89
CA ILE A 14 -3.79 -3.47 13.26
C ILE A 14 -3.18 -2.42 14.20
N VAL A 15 -2.53 -2.88 15.28
CA VAL A 15 -1.87 -1.97 16.23
C VAL A 15 -0.81 -1.12 15.52
N PRO A 16 -0.66 0.18 15.82
CA PRO A 16 0.16 1.12 15.03
C PRO A 16 1.58 0.63 14.74
N ARG A 17 2.27 0.06 15.75
CA ARG A 17 3.64 -0.45 15.62
C ARG A 17 3.79 -1.60 14.62
N GLU A 18 2.71 -2.32 14.31
CA GLU A 18 2.71 -3.48 13.41
C GLU A 18 2.30 -3.10 11.97
N ARG A 19 1.73 -1.89 11.77
CA ARG A 19 1.25 -1.45 10.46
C ARG A 19 2.39 -1.35 9.45
N HIS A 20 3.44 -0.59 9.75
CA HIS A 20 4.55 -0.37 8.81
C HIS A 20 5.25 -1.68 8.42
N PRO A 21 5.70 -2.54 9.36
CA PRO A 21 6.32 -3.82 9.00
C PRO A 21 5.40 -4.68 8.12
N LYS A 22 4.10 -4.73 8.43
CA LYS A 22 3.16 -5.54 7.65
C LYS A 22 2.93 -5.00 6.25
N ILE A 23 2.83 -3.68 6.09
CA ILE A 23 2.67 -3.06 4.77
C ILE A 23 3.92 -3.31 3.91
N PHE A 24 5.11 -3.14 4.49
CA PHE A 24 6.37 -3.26 3.76
C PHE A 24 6.61 -4.71 3.34
N ASN A 25 6.39 -5.66 4.25
CA ASN A 25 6.47 -7.09 3.94
C ASN A 25 5.45 -7.50 2.86
N THR A 26 4.25 -6.93 2.89
CA THR A 26 3.22 -7.21 1.88
C THR A 26 3.65 -6.69 0.50
N PHE A 27 4.19 -5.47 0.43
CA PHE A 27 4.71 -4.90 -0.81
C PHE A 27 5.94 -5.68 -1.34
N ASP A 28 6.86 -6.05 -0.46
CA ASP A 28 8.06 -6.81 -0.82
C ASP A 28 7.74 -8.19 -1.38
N ALA A 29 6.66 -8.82 -0.90
CA ALA A 29 6.17 -10.10 -1.39
C ALA A 29 5.50 -10.04 -2.78
N LEU A 30 5.10 -8.86 -3.26
CA LEU A 30 4.56 -8.69 -4.60
C LEU A 30 5.62 -9.01 -5.67
N LYS A 31 5.19 -9.58 -6.79
CA LYS A 31 5.99 -9.66 -8.01
C LYS A 31 5.83 -8.37 -8.82
N LYS A 32 6.77 -8.13 -9.73
CA LYS A 32 6.68 -7.04 -10.72
C LYS A 32 5.37 -7.16 -11.52
N GLY A 33 4.62 -6.06 -11.57
CA GLY A 33 3.30 -5.95 -12.17
C GLY A 33 2.13 -6.33 -11.24
N GLU A 34 2.40 -6.87 -10.05
CA GLU A 34 1.36 -7.10 -9.03
C GLU A 34 1.14 -5.85 -8.18
N MET A 35 -0.01 -5.81 -7.51
CA MET A 35 -0.47 -4.64 -6.78
C MET A 35 -1.17 -5.03 -5.47
N MET A 36 -1.17 -4.11 -4.52
CA MET A 36 -1.96 -4.21 -3.30
C MET A 36 -2.86 -2.99 -3.10
N ILE A 37 -4.00 -3.19 -2.44
CA ILE A 37 -4.84 -2.11 -1.91
C ILE A 37 -4.58 -1.98 -0.41
N LEU A 38 -4.05 -0.84 0.01
CA LEU A 38 -3.91 -0.48 1.42
C LEU A 38 -5.14 0.34 1.85
N ILE A 39 -5.81 -0.10 2.92
CA ILE A 39 -6.91 0.61 3.57
C ILE A 39 -6.43 1.14 4.92
N ASN A 40 -6.48 2.45 5.13
CA ASN A 40 -5.98 3.14 6.31
C ASN A 40 -7.02 4.10 6.90
N ASP A 41 -6.86 4.46 8.17
CA ASP A 41 -7.72 5.39 8.93
C ASP A 41 -7.31 6.87 8.76
N HIS A 42 -6.17 7.15 8.11
CA HIS A 42 -5.68 8.49 7.79
C HIS A 42 -4.91 8.49 6.47
N ASP A 43 -4.54 9.67 5.96
CA ASP A 43 -3.77 9.80 4.72
C ASP A 43 -2.40 9.08 4.84
N PRO A 44 -2.13 8.03 4.03
CA PRO A 44 -0.86 7.31 4.04
C PRO A 44 0.27 8.05 3.30
N LYS A 45 0.13 9.35 3.00
CA LYS A 45 1.17 10.15 2.33
C LYS A 45 2.58 10.06 2.98
N PRO A 46 2.76 10.11 4.32
CA PRO A 46 4.08 9.92 4.93
C PRO A 46 4.67 8.54 4.63
N LEU A 47 3.81 7.50 4.67
CA LEU A 47 4.19 6.12 4.36
C LEU A 47 4.66 5.97 2.90
N LYS A 48 4.00 6.66 1.96
CA LYS A 48 4.42 6.70 0.55
C LYS A 48 5.87 7.15 0.43
N TYR A 49 6.24 8.25 1.07
CA TYR A 49 7.60 8.78 1.00
C TYR A 49 8.61 7.83 1.65
N GLN A 50 8.25 7.19 2.77
CA GLN A 50 9.13 6.21 3.40
C GLN A 50 9.35 4.99 2.48
N LEU A 51 8.29 4.43 1.92
CA LEU A 51 8.38 3.26 1.04
C LEU A 51 9.16 3.59 -0.24
N ASP A 52 8.96 4.77 -0.83
CA ASP A 52 9.70 5.22 -2.01
C ASP A 52 11.19 5.49 -1.70
N ALA A 53 11.51 6.01 -0.52
CA ALA A 53 12.92 6.16 -0.11
C ALA A 53 13.62 4.80 0.05
N GLU A 54 12.93 3.80 0.58
CA GLU A 54 13.48 2.46 0.81
C GLU A 54 13.43 1.55 -0.44
N ARG A 55 12.56 1.84 -1.41
CA ARG A 55 12.31 1.06 -2.63
C ARG A 55 12.25 1.96 -3.86
N SER A 56 13.23 2.87 -3.96
CA SER A 56 13.25 3.93 -4.98
C SER A 56 13.03 3.41 -6.39
N GLY A 57 12.04 3.98 -7.08
CA GLY A 57 11.67 3.62 -8.44
C GLY A 57 10.91 2.30 -8.61
N GLN A 58 10.62 1.57 -7.52
CA GLN A 58 9.99 0.25 -7.58
C GLN A 58 8.46 0.29 -7.45
N LEU A 59 7.85 1.45 -7.19
CA LEU A 59 6.41 1.52 -6.99
C LEU A 59 5.70 2.56 -7.87
N GLU A 60 4.43 2.29 -8.11
CA GLU A 60 3.42 3.25 -8.51
C GLU A 60 2.41 3.41 -7.38
N TRP A 61 1.92 4.64 -7.17
CA TRP A 61 1.01 4.98 -6.09
C TRP A 61 -0.21 5.71 -6.63
N LYS A 62 -1.39 5.17 -6.39
CA LYS A 62 -2.66 5.73 -6.85
C LYS A 62 -3.68 5.74 -5.73
N TYR A 63 -4.31 6.89 -5.49
CA TYR A 63 -5.45 6.95 -4.58
C TYR A 63 -6.68 6.32 -5.26
N VAL A 64 -7.31 5.38 -4.56
CA VAL A 64 -8.60 4.79 -4.91
C VAL A 64 -9.72 5.54 -4.17
N GLU A 65 -9.45 5.93 -2.92
CA GLU A 65 -10.37 6.71 -2.08
C GLU A 65 -9.54 7.66 -1.22
N GLN A 66 -9.94 8.92 -1.19
CA GLN A 66 -9.39 9.94 -0.32
C GLN A 66 -10.49 10.27 0.69
N GLY A 67 -10.15 10.31 1.99
CA GLY A 67 -11.12 10.28 3.09
C GLY A 67 -12.13 11.44 3.15
N PRO A 68 -12.78 11.68 4.31
CA PRO A 68 -12.25 11.43 5.65
C PRO A 68 -12.60 10.06 6.25
N GLU A 69 -13.58 9.34 5.72
CA GLU A 69 -14.06 8.09 6.32
C GLU A 69 -13.07 6.95 6.15
N VAL A 70 -12.49 6.81 4.96
CA VAL A 70 -11.49 5.78 4.64
C VAL A 70 -10.48 6.33 3.64
N TRP A 71 -9.22 5.93 3.81
CA TRP A 71 -8.17 6.17 2.82
C TRP A 71 -7.81 4.85 2.15
N LYS A 72 -7.97 4.77 0.83
CA LYS A 72 -7.59 3.59 0.03
C LYS A 72 -6.57 3.98 -1.02
N VAL A 73 -5.45 3.28 -1.03
CA VAL A 73 -4.41 3.46 -2.04
C VAL A 73 -4.06 2.13 -2.69
N GLU A 74 -3.89 2.18 -4.00
CA GLU A 74 -3.34 1.11 -4.82
C GLU A 74 -1.83 1.35 -4.94
N ILE A 75 -1.06 0.32 -4.58
CA ILE A 75 0.40 0.32 -4.63
C ILE A 75 0.81 -0.81 -5.57
N THR A 76 1.36 -0.46 -6.72
CA THR A 76 1.79 -1.42 -7.75
C THR A 76 3.30 -1.54 -7.75
N LYS A 77 3.85 -2.76 -7.78
CA LYS A 77 5.29 -3.00 -7.89
C LYS A 77 5.71 -2.99 -9.35
N LYS A 78 6.68 -2.15 -9.69
CA LYS A 78 7.19 -1.93 -11.05
C LYS A 78 8.26 -2.93 -11.49
#